data_AF-A0A372DUU7-F1
#
_entry.id   AF-A0A372DUU7-F1
#
_cell.length_a   1.000
_cell.length_b   1.000
_cell.length_c   1.000
_cell.angle_alpha   90.00
_cell.angle_beta   90.00
_cell.angle_gamma   90.00
#
_symmetry.space_group_name_H-M   'P 1'
#
loop_
_entity.id
_entity.type
_entity.pdbx_description
1 polymer ?
#
loop_
_entity_poly.entity_id
_entity_poly.type
_entity_poly.pdbx_seq_one_letter_code
_entity_poly.pdbx_strand_id
1 'polypeptide(L)'
;MSSSKQYFPALTGIRALAAYTVFLTHYNPFAEASWLGLLLREGNSGVTVFFVLSGFLIATRYGQRVEMRREWIVDYFRNRFARIYPVYFLVTLATFVVLYLRPDYDLIGRWAGYTTQDMVLVAGLNFTLTKAFFYPFVFTGIAQGWTLTVEECFYALAV
;
A
#
# COMPACT_ATOMS: atom_id res chain seq x y z
N MET A 1 -4.96 -26.97 22.55
CA MET A 1 -6.07 -26.00 22.74
C MET A 1 -6.01 -24.99 21.61
N SER A 2 -6.99 -25.00 20.70
CA SER A 2 -7.09 -24.02 19.61
C SER A 2 -7.28 -22.63 20.22
N SER A 3 -6.24 -21.80 20.24
CA SER A 3 -6.35 -20.39 20.56
C SER A 3 -7.33 -19.76 19.56
N SER A 4 -8.55 -19.46 20.00
CA SER A 4 -9.52 -18.75 19.17
C SER A 4 -8.88 -17.45 18.72
N LYS A 5 -8.67 -17.29 17.40
CA LYS A 5 -8.19 -16.02 16.85
C LYS A 5 -9.23 -14.97 17.21
N GLN A 6 -8.89 -14.05 18.09
CA GLN A 6 -9.78 -12.96 18.48
C GLN A 6 -10.15 -12.17 17.22
N TYR A 7 -11.40 -12.33 16.81
CA TYR A 7 -11.96 -11.70 15.63
C TYR A 7 -12.73 -10.47 16.08
N PHE A 8 -12.45 -9.32 15.45
CA PHE A 8 -13.10 -8.06 15.77
C PHE A 8 -13.89 -7.59 14.54
N PRO A 9 -15.17 -7.98 14.40
CA PRO A 9 -15.99 -7.61 13.24
C PRO A 9 -16.09 -6.09 13.03
N ALA A 10 -16.16 -5.33 14.12
CA ALA A 10 -16.21 -3.86 14.07
C ALA A 10 -14.99 -3.25 13.37
N LEU A 11 -13.79 -3.83 13.56
CA LEU A 11 -12.58 -3.36 12.89
C LEU A 11 -12.61 -3.63 11.39
N THR A 12 -13.26 -4.72 10.96
CA THR A 12 -13.50 -4.99 9.54
C THR A 12 -14.42 -3.92 8.95
N GLY A 13 -15.48 -3.53 9.66
CA GLY A 13 -16.38 -2.44 9.24
C GLY A 13 -15.67 -1.10 9.10
N ILE A 14 -14.85 -0.72 10.10
CA ILE A 14 -14.07 0.53 10.05
C ILE A 14 -13.08 0.51 8.87
N ARG A 15 -12.42 -0.61 8.61
CA ARG A 15 -11.53 -0.75 7.42
C ARG A 15 -12.30 -0.59 6.12
N ALA A 16 -13.50 -1.17 6.02
CA ALA A 16 -14.32 -1.01 4.82
C ALA A 16 -14.69 0.47 4.59
N LEU A 17 -15.12 1.18 5.64
CA LEU A 17 -15.39 2.62 5.56
C LEU A 17 -14.13 3.40 5.14
N ALA A 18 -12.98 3.13 5.75
CA ALA A 18 -11.72 3.78 5.39
C ALA A 18 -11.33 3.52 3.93
N ALA A 19 -11.52 2.29 3.42
CA ALA A 19 -11.27 1.95 2.01
C ALA A 19 -12.15 2.77 1.06
N TYR A 20 -13.46 2.86 1.35
CA TYR A 20 -14.38 3.64 0.55
C TYR A 20 -14.03 5.12 0.55
N THR A 21 -13.68 5.68 1.70
CA THR A 21 -13.28 7.07 1.81
C THR A 21 -12.05 7.36 0.94
N VAL A 22 -11.00 6.52 1.00
CA VAL A 22 -9.80 6.67 0.14
C VAL A 22 -10.15 6.52 -1.34
N PHE A 23 -11.01 5.55 -1.69
CA PHE A 23 -11.45 5.36 -3.06
C PHE A 23 -12.17 6.61 -3.60
N LEU A 24 -13.11 7.16 -2.82
CA LEU A 24 -13.86 8.36 -3.18
C LEU A 24 -12.99 9.63 -3.22
N THR A 25 -11.89 9.69 -2.48
CA THR A 25 -10.91 10.77 -2.64
C THR A 25 -10.24 10.74 -4.02
N HIS A 26 -9.92 9.54 -4.52
CA HIS A 26 -9.26 9.38 -5.82
C HIS A 26 -10.23 9.42 -7.00
N TYR A 27 -11.48 9.02 -6.77
CA TYR A 27 -12.54 9.03 -7.76
C TYR A 27 -13.73 9.85 -7.24
N ASN A 28 -13.48 11.14 -6.99
CA ASN A 28 -14.49 12.03 -6.41
C ASN A 28 -15.57 12.37 -7.46
N PRO A 29 -16.82 11.91 -7.31
CA PRO A 29 -17.86 12.17 -8.29
C PRO A 29 -18.55 13.54 -8.07
N PHE A 30 -18.22 14.25 -6.99
CA PHE A 30 -18.87 15.51 -6.62
C PHE A 30 -18.07 16.71 -7.11
N ALA A 31 -18.75 17.85 -7.28
CA ALA A 31 -18.10 19.11 -7.64
C ALA A 31 -17.07 19.50 -6.57
N GLU A 32 -15.88 19.94 -6.99
CA GLU A 32 -14.76 20.23 -6.08
C GLU A 32 -15.10 21.26 -4.99
N ALA A 33 -15.92 22.27 -5.33
CA ALA A 33 -16.33 23.32 -4.41
C ALA A 33 -17.54 22.95 -3.53
N SER A 34 -18.14 21.78 -3.73
CA SER A 34 -19.24 21.32 -2.87
C SER A 34 -18.74 20.88 -1.50
N TRP A 35 -19.57 20.99 -0.46
CA TRP A 35 -19.21 20.52 0.88
C TRP A 35 -18.81 19.03 0.91
N LEU A 36 -19.47 18.19 0.10
CA LEU A 36 -19.11 16.79 -0.10
C LEU A 36 -17.76 16.63 -0.81
N GLY A 37 -17.52 17.43 -1.85
CA GLY A 37 -16.25 17.44 -2.58
C GLY A 37 -15.07 17.80 -1.68
N LEU A 38 -15.24 18.84 -0.85
CA LEU A 38 -14.26 19.27 0.15
C LEU A 38 -14.04 18.20 1.23
N LEU A 39 -15.10 17.57 1.73
CA LEU A 39 -14.99 16.50 2.72
C LEU A 39 -14.21 15.29 2.18
N LEU A 40 -14.48 14.90 0.94
CA LEU A 40 -13.82 13.75 0.32
C LEU A 40 -12.35 14.02 -0.04
N ARG A 41 -11.92 15.27 -0.20
CA ARG A 41 -10.50 15.62 -0.36
C ARG A 41 -9.66 15.19 0.85
N GLU A 42 -10.23 15.29 2.04
CA GLU A 42 -9.57 14.89 3.30
C GLU A 42 -9.61 13.37 3.55
N GLY A 43 -10.27 12.62 2.66
CA GLY A 43 -10.48 11.19 2.79
C GLY A 43 -9.22 10.32 2.70
N ASN A 44 -8.09 10.90 2.28
CA ASN A 44 -6.76 10.28 2.38
C ASN A 44 -6.40 9.87 3.82
N SER A 45 -7.02 10.49 4.83
CA SER A 45 -6.91 10.10 6.25
C SER A 45 -7.30 8.64 6.51
N GLY A 46 -8.06 8.01 5.61
CA GLY A 46 -8.38 6.58 5.69
C GLY A 46 -7.13 5.69 5.67
N VAL A 47 -6.06 6.10 4.99
CA VAL A 47 -4.78 5.36 5.00
C VAL A 47 -4.18 5.32 6.40
N THR A 48 -4.25 6.44 7.15
CA THR A 48 -3.80 6.50 8.55
C THR A 48 -4.59 5.54 9.43
N VAL A 49 -5.91 5.41 9.20
CA VAL A 49 -6.75 4.44 9.93
C VAL A 49 -6.27 3.01 9.66
N PHE A 50 -5.91 2.66 8.42
CA PHE A 50 -5.34 1.34 8.12
C PHE A 50 -4.05 1.06 8.88
N PHE A 51 -3.15 2.03 8.97
CA PHE A 51 -1.89 1.87 9.70
C PHE A 51 -2.13 1.69 11.20
N VAL A 52 -2.96 2.53 11.83
CA VAL A 52 -3.30 2.41 13.26
C VAL A 52 -3.95 1.07 13.56
N LEU A 53 -4.91 0.63 12.74
CA LEU A 53 -5.57 -0.66 12.93
C LEU A 53 -4.66 -1.85 12.69
N SER A 54 -3.66 -1.72 11.81
CA SER A 54 -2.66 -2.76 11.58
C SER A 54 -1.75 -2.92 12.79
N GLY A 55 -1.24 -1.80 13.34
CA GLY A 55 -0.46 -1.79 14.57
C GLY A 55 -1.25 -2.35 15.77
N PHE A 56 -2.50 -1.91 15.93
CA PHE A 56 -3.40 -2.45 16.96
C PHE A 56 -3.56 -3.97 16.85
N LEU A 57 -3.86 -4.50 15.67
CA LEU A 57 -4.03 -5.96 15.49
C LEU A 57 -2.76 -6.75 15.79
N ILE A 58 -1.58 -6.21 15.43
CA ILE A 58 -0.29 -6.84 15.73
C ILE A 58 -0.07 -6.86 17.24
N ALA A 59 -0.20 -5.72 17.89
CA ALA A 59 -0.02 -5.60 19.34
C ALA A 59 -0.98 -6.51 20.11
N THR A 60 -2.27 -6.56 19.73
CA THR A 60 -3.25 -7.42 20.40
C THR A 60 -2.99 -8.92 20.16
N ARG A 61 -2.55 -9.31 18.96
CA ARG A 61 -2.31 -10.72 18.63
C ARG A 61 -1.00 -11.27 19.19
N TYR A 62 0.02 -10.43 19.29
CA TYR A 62 1.38 -10.88 19.55
C TYR A 62 2.01 -10.28 20.82
N GLY A 63 1.44 -9.22 21.39
CA GLY A 63 2.02 -8.46 22.51
C GLY A 63 2.12 -9.19 23.85
N GLN A 64 1.58 -10.40 24.00
CA GLN A 64 1.65 -11.16 25.26
C GLN A 64 2.15 -12.61 25.13
N ARG A 65 2.42 -13.12 23.92
CA ARG A 65 2.58 -14.59 23.74
C ARG A 65 3.68 -15.05 22.79
N VAL A 66 4.41 -14.16 22.15
CA VAL A 66 5.42 -14.58 21.16
C VAL A 66 6.80 -14.21 21.67
N GLU A 67 7.56 -15.22 22.11
CA GLU A 67 9.02 -15.13 22.03
C GLU A 67 9.34 -14.88 20.55
N MET A 68 9.88 -13.70 20.23
CA MET A 68 10.20 -13.27 18.87
C MET A 68 11.37 -14.10 18.33
N ARG A 69 11.11 -15.38 18.08
CA ARG A 69 12.03 -16.32 17.47
C ARG A 69 12.13 -15.99 15.99
N ARG A 70 13.36 -15.97 15.48
CA ARG A 70 13.70 -15.74 14.08
C ARG A 70 12.83 -16.55 13.10
N GLU A 71 12.55 -17.80 13.42
CA GLU A 71 11.72 -18.70 12.60
C GLU A 71 10.29 -18.18 12.41
N TRP A 72 9.66 -17.71 13.49
CA TRP A 72 8.30 -17.18 13.45
C TRP A 72 8.21 -15.89 12.62
N ILE A 73 9.22 -15.03 12.75
CA ILE A 73 9.35 -13.79 11.98
C ILE A 73 9.45 -14.11 10.49
N VAL A 74 10.34 -15.05 10.12
CA VAL A 74 10.52 -15.48 8.73
C VAL A 74 9.23 -16.06 8.16
N ASP A 75 8.53 -16.91 8.91
CA ASP A 75 7.25 -17.48 8.48
C ASP A 75 6.16 -16.41 8.31
N TYR A 76 6.11 -15.43 9.20
CA TYR A 76 5.18 -14.31 9.11
C TYR A 76 5.39 -13.50 7.82
N PHE A 77 6.63 -13.06 7.56
CA PHE A 77 6.97 -12.30 6.35
C PHE A 77 6.77 -13.13 5.08
N ARG A 78 7.17 -14.41 5.08
CA ARG A 78 6.99 -15.31 3.94
C ARG A 78 5.52 -15.46 3.55
N ASN A 79 4.65 -15.73 4.53
CA ASN A 79 3.22 -15.91 4.27
C ASN A 79 2.57 -14.63 3.74
N ARG A 80 3.01 -13.47 4.25
CA ARG A 80 2.54 -12.17 3.78
C ARG A 80 3.00 -11.89 2.36
N PHE A 81 4.30 -12.05 2.11
CA PHE A 81 4.91 -11.82 0.80
C PHE A 81 4.26 -12.72 -0.25
N ALA A 82 4.10 -14.01 0.04
CA ALA A 82 3.44 -14.95 -0.88
C ALA A 82 1.97 -14.61 -1.17
N ARG A 83 1.30 -13.87 -0.28
CA ARG A 83 -0.08 -13.42 -0.48
C ARG A 83 -0.18 -12.13 -1.29
N ILE A 84 0.69 -11.15 -1.03
CA ILE A 84 0.56 -9.79 -1.58
C ILE A 84 1.41 -9.62 -2.84
N TYR A 85 2.66 -10.10 -2.82
CA TYR A 85 3.62 -9.83 -3.87
C TYR A 85 3.23 -10.38 -5.25
N PRO A 86 2.63 -11.59 -5.40
CA PRO A 86 2.26 -12.08 -6.73
C PRO A 86 1.27 -11.16 -7.45
N VAL A 87 0.26 -10.68 -6.75
CA VAL A 87 -0.74 -9.75 -7.31
C VAL A 87 -0.09 -8.41 -7.61
N TYR A 88 0.70 -7.87 -6.67
CA TYR A 88 1.42 -6.62 -6.86
C TYR A 88 2.36 -6.67 -8.08
N PHE A 89 3.12 -7.76 -8.22
CA PHE A 89 4.04 -7.98 -9.34
C PHE A 89 3.28 -7.98 -10.67
N LEU A 90 2.18 -8.72 -10.78
CA LEU A 90 1.40 -8.79 -12.01
C LEU A 90 0.80 -7.44 -12.41
N VAL A 91 0.24 -6.70 -11.46
CA VAL A 91 -0.31 -5.37 -11.73
C VAL A 91 0.81 -4.40 -12.12
N THR A 92 1.95 -4.46 -11.43
CA THR A 92 3.12 -3.58 -11.71
C THR A 92 3.69 -3.87 -13.09
N LEU A 93 3.83 -5.16 -13.44
CA LEU A 93 4.25 -5.59 -14.77
C LEU A 93 3.28 -5.09 -15.83
N ALA A 94 1.97 -5.27 -15.63
CA ALA A 94 0.95 -4.77 -16.55
C ALA A 94 1.03 -3.25 -16.71
N THR A 95 1.24 -2.50 -15.63
CA THR A 95 1.42 -1.03 -15.68
C THR A 95 2.63 -0.65 -16.54
N PHE A 96 3.78 -1.27 -16.34
CA PHE A 96 4.97 -0.95 -17.14
C PHE A 96 4.86 -1.40 -18.60
N VAL A 97 4.20 -2.53 -18.88
CA VAL A 97 3.89 -2.95 -20.24
C VAL A 97 3.00 -1.93 -20.94
N VAL A 98 1.96 -1.43 -20.27
CA VAL A 98 1.10 -0.37 -20.80
C VAL A 98 1.88 0.92 -21.03
N LEU A 99 2.71 1.37 -20.08
CA LEU A 99 3.54 2.57 -20.22
C LEU A 99 4.57 2.44 -21.35
N TYR A 100 5.08 1.23 -21.61
CA TYR A 100 5.99 0.97 -22.73
C TYR A 100 5.27 1.03 -24.08
N LEU A 101 4.09 0.39 -24.18
CA LEU A 101 3.30 0.37 -25.43
C LEU A 101 2.61 1.70 -25.71
N ARG A 102 2.25 2.43 -24.66
CA ARG A 102 1.48 3.68 -24.72
C ARG A 102 2.01 4.69 -23.69
N PRO A 103 3.14 5.36 -24.01
CA PRO A 103 3.75 6.36 -23.14
C PRO A 103 2.83 7.54 -22.81
N ASP A 104 1.80 7.75 -23.63
CA ASP A 104 0.75 8.76 -23.46
C ASP A 104 -0.15 8.54 -22.23
N TYR A 105 -0.19 7.34 -21.65
CA TYR A 105 -0.97 7.05 -20.42
C TYR A 105 -0.24 7.39 -19.13
N ASP A 106 0.94 8.03 -19.20
CA ASP A 106 1.59 8.46 -18.00
C ASP A 106 0.84 9.62 -17.33
N LEU A 107 0.04 9.27 -16.32
CA LEU A 107 -0.75 10.19 -15.51
C LEU A 107 0.09 11.26 -14.80
N ILE A 108 1.41 11.06 -14.67
CA ILE A 108 2.33 11.98 -13.98
C ILE A 108 3.18 12.76 -15.00
N GLY A 109 3.19 12.35 -16.27
CA GLY A 109 3.89 13.01 -17.36
C GLY A 109 5.43 13.00 -17.28
N ARG A 110 6.03 12.11 -16.49
CA ARG A 110 7.48 11.97 -16.30
C ARG A 110 8.11 10.86 -17.16
N TRP A 111 7.38 9.78 -17.41
CA TRP A 111 7.80 8.59 -18.13
C TRP A 111 8.29 8.89 -19.55
N ALA A 112 7.57 9.73 -20.29
CA ALA A 112 7.96 10.11 -21.66
C ALA A 112 9.27 10.92 -21.71
N GLY A 113 9.64 11.59 -20.61
CA GLY A 113 10.88 12.36 -20.49
C GLY A 113 12.04 11.59 -19.84
N TYR A 114 11.83 10.35 -19.43
CA TYR A 114 12.84 9.55 -18.76
C TYR A 114 13.88 8.98 -19.73
N THR A 115 15.13 9.03 -19.33
CA THR A 115 16.18 8.29 -20.01
C THR A 115 15.99 6.78 -19.80
N THR A 116 16.64 5.95 -20.60
CA THR A 116 16.62 4.49 -20.39
C THR A 116 17.09 4.09 -18.99
N GLN A 117 18.05 4.84 -18.42
CA GLN A 117 18.55 4.61 -17.07
C GLN A 117 17.48 4.92 -16.01
N ASP A 118 16.75 6.03 -16.17
CA ASP A 118 15.66 6.41 -15.28
C ASP A 118 14.52 5.38 -15.33
N MET A 119 14.18 4.88 -16.52
CA MET A 119 13.15 3.84 -16.68
C MET A 119 13.51 2.55 -15.94
N VAL A 120 14.77 2.11 -16.06
CA VAL A 120 15.26 0.91 -15.35
C VAL A 120 15.26 1.13 -13.85
N LEU A 121 15.69 2.31 -13.38
CA LEU A 121 15.67 2.67 -11.96
C LEU A 121 14.25 2.66 -11.41
N VAL A 122 13.32 3.33 -12.09
CA VAL A 122 11.92 3.44 -11.68
C VAL A 122 11.23 2.07 -11.65
N ALA A 123 11.45 1.25 -12.68
CA ALA A 123 10.95 -0.12 -12.70
C ALA A 123 11.51 -0.92 -11.52
N GLY A 124 12.83 -0.87 -11.29
CA GLY A 124 13.49 -1.50 -10.16
C GLY A 124 12.86 -1.11 -8.83
N LEU A 125 12.75 0.20 -8.55
CA LEU A 125 12.17 0.74 -7.31
C LEU A 125 10.72 0.31 -7.08
N ASN A 126 9.91 0.15 -8.14
CA ASN A 126 8.55 -0.37 -8.03
C ASN A 126 8.56 -1.87 -7.72
N PHE A 127 9.29 -2.69 -8.48
CA PHE A 127 9.34 -4.14 -8.25
C PHE A 127 9.95 -4.54 -6.91
N THR A 128 10.87 -3.74 -6.36
CA THR A 128 11.49 -3.96 -5.04
C THR A 128 10.72 -3.32 -3.89
N LEU A 129 9.60 -2.64 -4.14
CA LEU A 129 8.83 -1.93 -3.11
C LEU A 129 9.64 -0.86 -2.36
N THR A 130 10.63 -0.24 -2.98
CA THR A 130 11.51 0.75 -2.33
C THR A 130 11.27 2.18 -2.81
N LYS A 131 10.36 2.39 -3.77
CA LYS A 131 10.08 3.73 -4.32
C LYS A 131 9.66 4.77 -3.28
N ALA A 132 9.02 4.37 -2.18
CA ALA A 132 8.53 5.32 -1.17
C ALA A 132 9.65 6.01 -0.38
N PHE A 133 10.86 5.44 -0.38
CA PHE A 133 12.03 6.07 0.25
C PHE A 133 12.54 7.28 -0.53
N PHE A 134 12.13 7.42 -1.80
CA PHE A 134 12.62 8.46 -2.69
C PHE A 134 11.44 9.32 -3.14
N TYR A 135 11.32 10.52 -2.55
CA TYR A 135 10.23 11.47 -2.86
C TYR A 135 9.95 11.66 -4.36
N PRO A 136 10.97 11.76 -5.26
CA PRO A 136 10.72 11.90 -6.70
C PRO A 136 10.01 10.70 -7.34
N PHE A 137 10.08 9.51 -6.73
CA PHE A 137 9.60 8.26 -7.32
C PHE A 137 8.35 7.68 -6.66
N VAL A 138 7.89 8.28 -5.55
CA VAL A 138 6.73 7.81 -4.74
C VAL A 138 5.51 7.47 -5.61
N PHE A 139 5.16 8.35 -6.55
CA PHE A 139 3.96 8.20 -7.37
C PHE A 139 4.18 7.43 -8.68
N THR A 140 5.42 7.07 -9.03
CA THR A 140 5.70 6.36 -10.30
C THR A 140 5.04 4.99 -10.37
N GLY A 141 4.71 4.54 -11.59
CA GLY A 141 4.04 3.24 -11.82
C GLY A 141 2.66 3.21 -11.17
N ILE A 142 2.45 2.28 -10.24
CA ILE A 142 1.20 2.23 -9.46
C ILE A 142 1.29 3.28 -8.36
N ALA A 143 0.67 4.45 -8.56
CA ALA A 143 0.75 5.58 -7.63
C ALA A 143 0.55 5.17 -6.15
N GLN A 144 -0.50 4.40 -5.83
CA GLN A 144 -0.82 3.99 -4.46
C GLN A 144 0.14 2.95 -3.84
N GLY A 145 1.04 2.37 -4.64
CA GLY A 145 1.96 1.33 -4.20
C GLY A 145 2.97 1.78 -3.13
N TRP A 146 3.15 3.09 -2.91
CA TRP A 146 4.03 3.61 -1.86
C TRP A 146 3.60 3.19 -0.45
N THR A 147 2.29 2.95 -0.25
CA THR A 147 1.74 2.50 1.03
C THR A 147 2.27 1.13 1.43
N LEU A 148 2.57 0.26 0.46
CA LEU A 148 3.11 -1.07 0.71
C LEU A 148 4.54 -1.01 1.28
N THR A 149 5.38 -0.11 0.76
CA THR A 149 6.72 0.15 1.32
C THR A 149 6.63 0.54 2.79
N VAL A 150 5.70 1.44 3.12
CA VAL A 150 5.47 1.91 4.50
C VAL A 150 4.95 0.77 5.38
N GLU A 151 4.06 -0.06 4.86
CA GLU A 151 3.56 -1.26 5.53
C GLU A 151 4.69 -2.21 5.94
N GLU A 152 5.56 -2.56 4.98
CA GLU A 152 6.69 -3.46 5.23
C GLU A 152 7.68 -2.86 6.25
N CYS A 153 7.90 -1.55 6.26
CA CYS A 153 8.67 -0.86 7.30
C CYS A 153 8.04 -1.01 8.69
N PHE A 154 6.72 -0.80 8.82
CA PHE A 154 6.03 -1.00 10.09
C PHE A 154 6.15 -2.44 10.59
N TYR A 155 6.11 -3.43 9.69
CA TYR A 155 6.30 -4.82 10.07
C TYR A 155 7.73 -5.14 10.47
N ALA A 156 8.72 -4.57 9.76
CA ALA A 156 10.12 -4.75 10.12
C ALA A 156 10.45 -4.17 11.50
N LEU A 157 9.81 -3.06 11.89
CA LEU A 157 9.99 -2.41 13.19
C LEU A 157 9.18 -3.04 14.32
N ALA A 158 8.11 -3.77 14.01
CA ALA A 158 7.26 -4.41 15.01
C ALA A 158 7.85 -5.72 15.57
N VAL A 159 8.99 -6.15 15.04
CA VAL A 159 9.76 -7.35 15.39
C VAL A 159 11.01 -6.96 16.16
#